data_AF-A0A1R0VB43-F1
#
_entry.id   AF-A0A1R0VB43-F1
#
_cell.length_a   1.000
_cell.length_b   1.000
_cell.length_c   1.000
_cell.angle_alpha   90.00
_cell.angle_beta   90.00
_cell.angle_gamma   90.00
#
_symmetry.space_group_name_H-M   'P 1'
#
loop_
_entity.id
_entity.type
_entity.pdbx_description
1 polymer ?
#
loop_
_entity_poly.entity_id
_entity_poly.type
_entity_poly.pdbx_seq_one_letter_code
_entity_poly.pdbx_strand_id
1 'polypeptide(L)'
;MPACPSAAALPWVVVDDRTQLLVVARSAYRRNDWHTSYESFSRVDGVQGLDTDDLAVYASAAWRQGHGRESVRINEQVHTRLLRTDPVQAAMKAAELGLAWLSRGHLAPAGSWAQRARLLLDGLPETAAHGYLAYLLAVAAADAGDTTQFSTATRQLAEIAEKLDDAALKTLARALTGMAAVTAGDPGGYLILDDVLLPVLDDPVPVEWAGDVYRRALALAQGRGAGARSEAWTQSMQRWCEATEPESAQSAYRAVCDVHRLSTATNADPHELVRRVVGLRRLVAEVDAVAAGMVEELLSRNLGRAR
;
A
#
# COMPACT_ATOMS: atom_id res chain seq x y z
N MET A 1 -36.64 27.08 59.92
CA MET A 1 -36.13 25.90 59.18
C MET A 1 -35.79 26.38 57.77
N PRO A 2 -34.52 26.37 57.32
CA PRO A 2 -34.17 26.80 55.97
C PRO A 2 -34.42 25.66 54.97
N ALA A 3 -34.91 26.01 53.79
CA ALA A 3 -35.14 25.08 52.69
C ALA A 3 -33.81 24.64 52.06
N CYS A 4 -33.63 23.33 51.89
CA CYS A 4 -32.51 22.77 51.11
C CYS A 4 -32.67 23.12 49.62
N PRO A 5 -31.59 23.52 48.92
CA PRO A 5 -31.63 23.68 47.48
C PRO A 5 -31.64 22.30 46.79
N SER A 6 -32.55 22.13 45.83
CA SER A 6 -32.62 20.96 44.97
C SER A 6 -31.35 20.86 44.12
N ALA A 7 -30.52 19.86 44.37
CA ALA A 7 -29.39 19.52 43.51
C ALA A 7 -29.93 19.02 42.16
N ALA A 8 -29.74 19.80 41.10
CA ALA A 8 -29.98 19.34 39.75
C ALA A 8 -28.96 18.25 39.42
N ALA A 9 -29.44 17.00 39.30
CA ALA A 9 -28.64 15.89 38.82
C ALA A 9 -28.22 16.19 37.38
N LEU A 10 -26.91 16.29 37.15
CA LEU A 10 -26.35 16.35 35.80
C LEU A 10 -26.75 15.07 35.05
N PRO A 11 -27.21 15.18 33.78
CA PRO A 11 -27.51 13.99 33.01
C PRO A 11 -26.19 13.25 32.78
N TRP A 12 -26.14 12.01 33.27
CA TRP A 12 -25.11 11.04 32.94
C TRP A 12 -25.04 10.96 31.41
N VAL A 13 -23.90 11.37 30.85
CA VAL A 13 -23.63 11.17 29.43
C VAL A 13 -23.46 9.68 29.23
N VAL A 14 -24.49 9.03 28.68
CA VAL A 14 -24.33 7.68 28.12
C VAL A 14 -23.40 7.83 26.94
N VAL A 15 -22.13 7.48 27.11
CA VAL A 15 -21.27 7.34 25.93
C VAL A 15 -21.73 6.04 25.26
N ASP A 16 -22.32 6.16 24.09
CA ASP A 16 -22.71 5.02 23.26
C ASP A 16 -21.49 4.14 23.00
N ASP A 17 -21.63 2.82 23.18
CA ASP A 17 -20.58 1.80 22.96
C ASP A 17 -19.94 1.97 21.56
N ARG A 18 -20.73 2.43 20.59
CA ARG A 18 -20.27 2.71 19.22
C ARG A 18 -19.33 3.91 19.13
N THR A 19 -19.65 4.99 19.85
CA THR A 19 -18.76 6.16 19.92
C THR A 19 -17.44 5.78 20.59
N GLN A 20 -17.48 4.89 21.58
CA GLN A 20 -16.27 4.33 22.19
C GLN A 20 -15.48 3.50 21.19
N LEU A 21 -16.13 2.62 20.43
CA LEU A 21 -15.47 1.82 19.39
C LEU A 21 -14.83 2.68 18.30
N LEU A 22 -15.46 3.77 17.85
CA LEU A 22 -14.84 4.70 16.91
C LEU A 22 -13.59 5.38 17.50
N VAL A 23 -13.63 5.79 18.76
CA VAL A 23 -12.47 6.37 19.45
C VAL A 23 -11.34 5.35 19.56
N VAL A 24 -11.66 4.09 19.91
CA VAL A 24 -10.69 2.99 19.95
C VAL A 24 -10.10 2.74 18.57
N ALA A 25 -10.94 2.62 17.54
CA ALA A 25 -10.51 2.35 16.17
C ALA A 25 -9.55 3.43 15.65
N ARG A 26 -9.93 4.70 15.76
CA ARG A 26 -9.11 5.85 15.36
C ARG A 26 -7.80 5.94 16.15
N SER A 27 -7.84 5.63 17.45
CA SER A 27 -6.64 5.68 18.30
C SER A 27 -5.68 4.53 18.00
N ALA A 28 -6.21 3.33 17.74
CA ALA A 28 -5.43 2.18 17.30
C ALA A 28 -4.79 2.45 15.94
N TYR A 29 -5.53 3.03 14.98
CA TYR A 29 -4.99 3.41 13.68
C TYR A 29 -3.80 4.38 13.79
N ARG A 30 -3.91 5.43 14.62
CA ARG A 30 -2.80 6.40 14.82
C ARG A 30 -1.54 5.78 15.40
N ARG A 31 -1.67 4.68 16.13
CA ARG A 31 -0.53 3.93 16.69
C ARG A 31 -0.07 2.78 15.79
N ASN A 32 -0.69 2.59 14.63
CA ASN A 32 -0.45 1.45 13.74
C ASN A 32 -0.86 0.09 14.33
N ASP A 33 -1.73 0.07 15.34
CA ASP A 33 -2.39 -1.16 15.81
C ASP A 33 -3.52 -1.53 14.83
N TRP A 34 -3.10 -2.08 13.70
CA TRP A 34 -3.97 -2.42 12.58
C TRP A 34 -5.04 -3.44 12.94
N HIS A 35 -4.72 -4.40 13.82
CA HIS A 35 -5.66 -5.43 14.23
C HIS A 35 -6.80 -4.82 15.05
N THR A 36 -6.49 -4.06 16.10
CA THR A 36 -7.52 -3.41 16.93
C THR A 36 -8.31 -2.39 16.12
N SER A 37 -7.64 -1.63 15.24
CA SER A 37 -8.30 -0.68 14.34
C SER A 37 -9.30 -1.37 13.43
N TYR A 38 -8.88 -2.44 12.74
CA TYR A 38 -9.75 -3.21 11.82
C TYR A 38 -10.95 -3.80 12.55
N GLU A 39 -10.73 -4.53 13.65
CA GLU A 39 -11.79 -5.17 14.43
C GLU A 39 -12.81 -4.15 14.96
N SER A 40 -12.34 -2.99 15.42
CA SER A 40 -13.21 -1.94 15.96
C SER A 40 -14.06 -1.28 14.86
N PHE A 41 -13.48 -0.95 13.71
CA PHE A 41 -14.24 -0.40 12.57
C PHE A 41 -15.22 -1.42 11.99
N SER A 42 -14.82 -2.69 11.85
CA SER A 42 -15.67 -3.76 11.34
C SER A 42 -16.95 -3.93 12.17
N ARG A 43 -16.83 -3.86 13.50
CA ARG A 43 -17.98 -3.91 14.42
C ARG A 43 -18.93 -2.71 14.26
N VAL A 44 -18.38 -1.52 14.00
CA VAL A 44 -19.19 -0.31 13.83
C VAL A 44 -19.90 -0.31 12.47
N ASP A 45 -19.18 -0.61 11.37
CA ASP A 45 -19.73 -0.63 10.00
C ASP A 45 -20.88 -1.64 9.84
N GLY A 46 -20.82 -2.77 10.56
CA GLY A 46 -21.89 -3.78 10.58
C GLY A 46 -23.22 -3.30 11.18
N VAL A 47 -23.23 -2.15 11.87
CA VAL A 47 -24.38 -1.65 12.63
C VAL A 47 -24.80 -0.23 12.22
N GLN A 48 -23.85 0.62 11.78
CA GLN A 48 -24.11 1.99 11.34
C GLN A 48 -23.14 2.41 10.23
N GLY A 49 -23.56 3.35 9.40
CA GLY A 49 -22.68 3.89 8.36
C GLY A 49 -21.54 4.73 8.95
N LEU A 50 -20.30 4.38 8.61
CA LEU A 50 -19.12 5.21 8.87
C LEU A 50 -19.11 6.45 7.99
N ASP A 51 -18.47 7.53 8.44
CA ASP A 51 -18.21 8.72 7.61
C ASP A 51 -17.08 8.43 6.57
N THR A 52 -16.81 9.38 5.66
CA THR A 52 -15.85 9.14 4.56
C THR A 52 -14.42 8.94 5.06
N ASP A 53 -14.03 9.66 6.11
CA ASP A 53 -12.67 9.61 6.66
C ASP A 53 -12.46 8.30 7.42
N ASP A 54 -13.44 7.91 8.24
CA ASP A 54 -13.45 6.62 8.93
C ASP A 54 -13.45 5.44 7.95
N LEU A 55 -14.18 5.53 6.83
CA LEU A 55 -14.12 4.49 5.80
C LEU A 55 -12.72 4.41 5.17
N ALA A 56 -12.07 5.55 4.90
CA ALA A 56 -10.72 5.56 4.34
C ALA A 56 -9.72 4.91 5.31
N VAL A 57 -9.84 5.22 6.60
CA VAL A 57 -9.05 4.63 7.68
C VAL A 57 -9.33 3.13 7.83
N TYR A 58 -10.60 2.72 7.79
CA TYR A 58 -10.98 1.31 7.86
C TYR A 58 -10.43 0.51 6.69
N ALA A 59 -10.55 1.05 5.46
CA ALA A 59 -10.00 0.42 4.27
C ALA A 59 -8.48 0.27 4.35
N SER A 60 -7.80 1.29 4.87
CA SER A 60 -6.37 1.26 5.13
C SER A 60 -6.00 0.14 6.11
N ALA A 61 -6.65 0.08 7.28
CA ALA A 61 -6.42 -0.98 8.27
C ALA A 61 -6.70 -2.39 7.72
N ALA A 62 -7.79 -2.56 6.96
CA ALA A 62 -8.15 -3.81 6.29
C ALA A 62 -7.03 -4.29 5.34
N TRP A 63 -6.44 -3.37 4.56
CA TRP A 63 -5.30 -3.69 3.69
C TRP A 63 -4.10 -4.20 4.49
N ARG A 64 -3.70 -3.49 5.56
CA ARG A 64 -2.57 -3.92 6.41
C ARG A 64 -2.83 -5.26 7.07
N GLN A 65 -4.08 -5.62 7.35
CA GLN A 65 -4.46 -6.92 7.90
C GLN A 65 -4.60 -8.03 6.85
N GLY A 66 -4.31 -7.75 5.58
CA GLY A 66 -4.38 -8.72 4.49
C GLY A 66 -5.77 -8.91 3.88
N HIS A 67 -6.75 -8.08 4.27
CA HIS A 67 -8.13 -8.12 3.75
C HIS A 67 -8.25 -7.27 2.48
N GLY A 68 -7.43 -7.54 1.47
CA GLY A 68 -7.29 -6.66 0.31
C GLY A 68 -8.56 -6.52 -0.53
N ARG A 69 -9.37 -7.57 -0.68
CA ARG A 69 -10.67 -7.46 -1.39
C ARG A 69 -11.64 -6.55 -0.66
N GLU A 70 -11.66 -6.64 0.67
CA GLU A 70 -12.51 -5.81 1.51
C GLU A 70 -12.05 -4.34 1.47
N SER A 71 -10.74 -4.12 1.61
CA SER A 71 -10.15 -2.78 1.50
C SER A 71 -10.52 -2.08 0.20
N VAL A 72 -10.42 -2.78 -0.94
CA VAL A 72 -10.83 -2.25 -2.25
C VAL A 72 -12.31 -1.86 -2.23
N ARG A 73 -13.20 -2.76 -1.79
CA ARG A 73 -14.65 -2.50 -1.71
C ARG A 73 -14.97 -1.26 -0.87
N ILE A 74 -14.29 -1.06 0.26
CA ILE A 74 -14.49 0.11 1.12
C ILE A 74 -13.97 1.38 0.43
N ASN A 75 -12.79 1.32 -0.19
CA ASN A 75 -12.23 2.46 -0.92
C ASN A 75 -13.07 2.88 -2.14
N GLU A 76 -13.81 1.96 -2.78
CA GLU A 76 -14.79 2.29 -3.82
C GLU A 76 -15.96 3.14 -3.28
N GLN A 77 -16.38 2.87 -2.04
CA GLN A 77 -17.37 3.71 -1.35
C GLN A 77 -16.80 5.09 -1.03
N VAL A 78 -15.55 5.15 -0.55
CA VAL A 78 -14.83 6.42 -0.31
C VAL A 78 -14.77 7.24 -1.60
N HIS A 79 -14.34 6.64 -2.71
CA HIS A 79 -14.31 7.29 -4.03
C HIS A 79 -15.69 7.85 -4.40
N THR A 80 -16.75 7.05 -4.25
CA THR A 80 -18.12 7.45 -4.59
C THR A 80 -18.59 8.65 -3.77
N ARG A 81 -18.17 8.77 -2.51
CA ARG A 81 -18.48 9.93 -1.66
C ARG A 81 -17.67 11.15 -2.07
N LEU A 82 -16.38 10.97 -2.36
CA LEU A 82 -15.49 12.05 -2.80
C LEU A 82 -15.95 12.67 -4.13
N LEU A 83 -16.56 11.91 -5.04
CA LEU A 83 -17.12 12.45 -6.29
C LEU A 83 -18.08 13.63 -6.07
N ARG A 84 -18.75 13.70 -4.91
CA ARG A 84 -19.72 14.74 -4.58
C ARG A 84 -19.11 15.95 -3.88
N THR A 85 -17.90 15.82 -3.35
CA THR A 85 -17.29 16.82 -2.45
C THR A 85 -15.98 17.36 -2.97
N ASP A 86 -15.14 16.51 -3.56
CA ASP A 86 -13.80 16.84 -4.04
C ASP A 86 -13.40 15.92 -5.22
N PRO A 87 -13.62 16.37 -6.47
CA PRO A 87 -13.27 15.59 -7.66
C PRO A 87 -11.78 15.28 -7.79
N VAL A 88 -10.89 16.15 -7.30
CA VAL A 88 -9.43 15.92 -7.36
C VAL A 88 -9.04 14.81 -6.40
N GLN A 89 -9.58 14.80 -5.17
CA GLN A 89 -9.38 13.70 -4.24
C GLN A 89 -10.06 12.41 -4.72
N ALA A 90 -11.21 12.50 -5.38
CA ALA A 90 -11.82 11.34 -6.02
C ALA A 90 -10.90 10.75 -7.11
N ALA A 91 -10.22 11.57 -7.91
CA ALA A 91 -9.24 11.13 -8.89
C ALA A 91 -8.01 10.48 -8.24
N MET A 92 -7.50 11.07 -7.16
CA MET A 92 -6.41 10.48 -6.38
C MET A 92 -6.80 9.10 -5.83
N LYS A 93 -7.99 9.00 -5.22
CA LYS A 93 -8.54 7.72 -4.73
C LYS A 93 -8.73 6.70 -5.86
N ALA A 94 -9.10 7.14 -7.05
CA ALA A 94 -9.18 6.27 -8.23
C ALA A 94 -7.79 5.76 -8.64
N ALA A 95 -6.75 6.59 -8.59
CA ALA A 95 -5.38 6.14 -8.86
C ALA A 95 -4.88 5.12 -7.82
N GLU A 96 -5.18 5.34 -6.54
CA GLU A 96 -4.88 4.38 -5.46
C GLU A 96 -5.61 3.03 -5.64
N LEU A 97 -6.90 3.06 -6.00
CA LEU A 97 -7.67 1.85 -6.32
C LEU A 97 -7.06 1.12 -7.51
N GLY A 98 -6.63 1.85 -8.54
CA GLY A 98 -5.92 1.27 -9.68
C GLY A 98 -4.64 0.56 -9.26
N LEU A 99 -3.85 1.17 -8.38
CA LEU A 99 -2.62 0.58 -7.85
C LEU A 99 -2.90 -0.68 -6.99
N ALA A 100 -3.95 -0.63 -6.16
CA ALA A 100 -4.39 -1.76 -5.36
C ALA A 100 -4.82 -2.95 -6.25
N TRP A 101 -5.56 -2.71 -7.34
CA TRP A 101 -5.90 -3.76 -8.30
C TRP A 101 -4.66 -4.32 -9.01
N LEU A 102 -3.70 -3.46 -9.35
CA LEU A 102 -2.48 -3.85 -10.04
C LEU A 102 -1.58 -4.73 -9.17
N SER A 103 -1.37 -4.35 -7.90
CA SER A 103 -0.58 -5.15 -6.94
C SER A 103 -1.15 -6.56 -6.74
N ARG A 104 -2.47 -6.70 -6.86
CA ARG A 104 -3.21 -7.97 -6.86
C ARG A 104 -3.19 -8.71 -8.21
N GLY A 105 -2.47 -8.22 -9.21
CA GLY A 105 -2.31 -8.84 -10.52
C GLY A 105 -3.46 -8.61 -11.50
N HIS A 106 -4.33 -7.62 -11.26
CA HIS A 106 -5.52 -7.38 -12.09
C HIS A 106 -5.38 -6.13 -12.99
N LEU A 107 -4.78 -6.31 -14.17
CA LEU A 107 -4.51 -5.23 -15.14
C LEU A 107 -5.78 -4.52 -15.64
N ALA A 108 -6.83 -5.27 -16.02
CA ALA A 108 -8.03 -4.68 -16.61
C ALA A 108 -8.79 -3.77 -15.62
N PRO A 109 -9.08 -4.19 -14.36
CA PRO A 109 -9.60 -3.28 -13.35
C PRO A 109 -8.71 -2.07 -13.07
N ALA A 110 -7.38 -2.26 -13.00
CA ALA A 110 -6.43 -1.16 -12.81
C ALA A 110 -6.54 -0.10 -13.92
N GLY A 111 -6.61 -0.53 -15.18
CA GLY A 111 -6.80 0.37 -16.33
C GLY A 111 -8.15 1.11 -16.30
N SER A 112 -9.22 0.44 -15.87
CA SER A 112 -10.54 1.09 -15.71
C SER A 112 -10.52 2.19 -14.63
N TRP A 113 -9.80 1.98 -13.53
CA TRP A 113 -9.61 2.99 -12.49
C TRP A 113 -8.71 4.14 -12.95
N ALA A 114 -7.65 3.86 -13.70
CA ALA A 114 -6.82 4.89 -14.34
C ALA A 114 -7.65 5.77 -15.30
N GLN A 115 -8.55 5.16 -16.07
CA GLN A 115 -9.47 5.91 -16.94
C GLN A 115 -10.40 6.82 -16.14
N ARG A 116 -10.97 6.35 -15.02
CA ARG A 116 -11.80 7.18 -14.14
C ARG A 116 -11.04 8.38 -13.59
N ALA A 117 -9.82 8.16 -13.09
CA ALA A 117 -8.96 9.24 -12.62
C ALA A 117 -8.66 10.24 -13.75
N ARG A 118 -8.34 9.76 -14.96
CA ARG A 118 -8.09 10.63 -16.12
C ARG A 118 -9.28 11.52 -16.46
N LEU A 119 -10.50 10.96 -16.47
CA LEU A 119 -11.72 11.70 -16.77
C LEU A 119 -12.04 12.76 -15.71
N LEU A 120 -11.76 12.48 -14.44
CA LEU A 120 -11.98 13.43 -13.34
C LEU A 120 -10.98 14.59 -13.35
N LEU A 121 -9.79 14.37 -13.92
CA LEU A 121 -8.72 15.36 -14.02
C LEU A 121 -8.76 16.16 -15.32
N ASP A 122 -9.58 15.75 -16.29
CA ASP A 122 -9.67 16.41 -17.59
C ASP A 122 -10.10 17.87 -17.47
N GLY A 123 -9.35 18.77 -18.10
CA GLY A 123 -9.58 20.22 -18.03
C GLY A 123 -9.22 20.90 -16.70
N LEU A 124 -8.73 20.17 -15.69
CA LEU A 124 -8.26 20.76 -14.44
C LEU A 124 -6.78 21.19 -14.54
N PRO A 125 -6.34 22.20 -13.76
CA PRO A 125 -4.92 22.49 -13.60
C PRO A 125 -4.15 21.26 -13.09
N GLU A 126 -2.87 21.16 -13.43
CA GLU A 126 -2.01 20.08 -12.94
C GLU A 126 -1.95 20.10 -11.40
N THR A 127 -2.13 18.91 -10.80
CA THR A 127 -2.12 18.66 -9.35
C THR A 127 -1.35 17.38 -9.08
N ALA A 128 -1.03 17.09 -7.81
CA ALA A 128 -0.37 15.84 -7.44
C ALA A 128 -1.11 14.58 -7.94
N ALA A 129 -2.44 14.61 -8.01
CA ALA A 129 -3.26 13.52 -8.55
C ALA A 129 -2.91 13.16 -10.01
N HIS A 130 -2.48 14.13 -10.81
CA HIS A 130 -1.98 13.87 -12.17
C HIS A 130 -0.67 13.08 -12.15
N GLY A 131 0.21 13.38 -11.19
CA GLY A 131 1.46 12.64 -11.00
C GLY A 131 1.20 11.19 -10.59
N TYR A 132 0.35 10.97 -9.58
CA TYR A 132 -0.02 9.61 -9.16
C TYR A 132 -0.73 8.80 -10.25
N LEU A 133 -1.56 9.44 -11.07
CA LEU A 133 -2.11 8.81 -12.27
C LEU A 133 -1.02 8.47 -13.29
N ALA A 134 -0.05 9.36 -13.54
CA ALA A 134 1.06 9.07 -14.43
C ALA A 134 1.92 7.91 -13.92
N TYR A 135 2.17 7.83 -12.61
CA TYR A 135 2.83 6.67 -12.00
C TYR A 135 2.05 5.38 -12.26
N LEU A 136 0.75 5.35 -11.94
CA LEU A 136 -0.12 4.19 -12.17
C LEU A 136 -0.07 3.73 -13.63
N LEU A 137 -0.15 4.67 -14.58
CA LEU A 137 -0.08 4.36 -16.01
C LEU A 137 1.28 3.79 -16.41
N ALA A 138 2.37 4.31 -15.86
CA ALA A 138 3.70 3.78 -16.12
C ALA A 138 3.82 2.34 -15.60
N VAL A 139 3.45 2.09 -14.34
CA VAL A 139 3.58 0.76 -13.76
C VAL A 139 2.65 -0.28 -14.40
N ALA A 140 1.43 0.11 -14.80
CA ALA A 140 0.53 -0.75 -15.56
C ALA A 140 1.08 -1.07 -16.96
N ALA A 141 1.73 -0.09 -17.61
CA ALA A 141 2.40 -0.30 -18.89
C ALA A 141 3.61 -1.23 -18.77
N ALA A 142 4.40 -1.12 -17.69
CA ALA A 142 5.48 -2.06 -17.41
C ALA A 142 4.96 -3.50 -17.28
N ASP A 143 3.90 -3.71 -16.50
CA ASP A 143 3.30 -5.02 -16.28
C ASP A 143 2.66 -5.60 -17.56
N ALA A 144 2.22 -4.74 -18.49
CA ALA A 144 1.72 -5.12 -19.82
C ALA A 144 2.82 -5.28 -20.89
N GLY A 145 4.07 -4.93 -20.60
CA GLY A 145 5.17 -4.93 -21.57
C GLY A 145 5.13 -3.79 -22.60
N ASP A 146 4.36 -2.72 -22.35
CA ASP A 146 4.26 -1.56 -23.23
C ASP A 146 5.32 -0.51 -22.87
N THR A 147 6.50 -0.66 -23.47
CA THR A 147 7.65 0.24 -23.25
C THR A 147 7.38 1.69 -23.70
N THR A 148 6.54 1.90 -24.71
CA THR A 148 6.22 3.23 -25.24
C THR A 148 5.35 4.00 -24.27
N GLN A 149 4.28 3.37 -23.77
CA GLN A 149 3.42 3.97 -22.77
C GLN A 149 4.16 4.17 -21.45
N PHE A 150 5.00 3.20 -21.04
CA PHE A 150 5.84 3.31 -19.85
C PHE A 150 6.73 4.55 -19.90
N SER A 151 7.45 4.76 -21.02
CA SER A 151 8.36 5.89 -21.20
C SER A 151 7.62 7.22 -21.21
N THR A 152 6.46 7.25 -21.89
CA THR A 152 5.61 8.44 -21.96
C THR A 152 5.07 8.85 -20.59
N ALA A 153 4.54 7.89 -19.83
CA ALA A 153 3.99 8.13 -18.50
C ALA A 153 5.09 8.49 -17.47
N THR A 154 6.27 7.88 -17.56
CA THR A 154 7.43 8.21 -16.72
C THR A 154 7.90 9.65 -16.96
N ARG A 155 8.00 10.08 -18.23
CA ARG A 155 8.34 11.47 -18.57
C ARG A 155 7.28 12.44 -18.06
N GLN A 156 6.00 12.13 -18.25
CA GLN A 156 4.91 12.95 -17.76
C GLN A 156 4.97 13.12 -16.23
N LEU A 157 5.23 12.04 -15.49
CA LEU A 157 5.41 12.10 -14.04
C LEU A 157 6.56 13.03 -13.66
N ALA A 158 7.72 12.90 -14.32
CA ALA A 158 8.88 13.75 -14.04
C ALA A 158 8.59 15.24 -14.31
N GLU A 159 7.90 15.55 -15.42
CA GLU A 159 7.49 16.93 -15.77
C GLU A 159 6.53 17.51 -14.73
N ILE A 160 5.54 16.73 -14.26
CA ILE A 160 4.60 17.16 -13.22
C ILE A 160 5.34 17.37 -11.89
N ALA A 161 6.19 16.42 -11.51
CA ALA A 161 6.95 16.46 -10.27
C ALA A 161 7.83 17.73 -10.17
N GLU A 162 8.44 18.13 -11.29
CA GLU A 162 9.28 19.32 -11.32
C GLU A 162 8.46 20.62 -11.30
N LYS A 163 7.37 20.69 -12.07
CA LYS A 163 6.47 21.86 -12.06
C LYS A 163 5.85 22.12 -10.69
N LEU A 164 5.48 21.07 -9.97
CA LEU A 164 4.85 21.16 -8.66
C LEU A 164 5.85 21.24 -7.50
N ASP A 165 7.15 21.04 -7.78
CA ASP A 165 8.20 20.87 -6.77
C ASP A 165 7.85 19.81 -5.71
N ASP A 166 7.21 18.72 -6.14
CA ASP A 166 6.68 17.69 -5.24
C ASP A 166 7.72 16.58 -5.02
N ALA A 167 8.24 16.50 -3.79
CA ALA A 167 9.27 15.53 -3.42
C ALA A 167 8.83 14.06 -3.60
N ALA A 168 7.56 13.76 -3.31
CA ALA A 168 7.03 12.41 -3.44
C ALA A 168 7.02 11.97 -4.90
N LEU A 169 6.50 12.82 -5.79
CA LEU A 169 6.45 12.56 -7.22
C LEU A 169 7.85 12.50 -7.84
N LYS A 170 8.80 13.31 -7.35
CA LYS A 170 10.22 13.25 -7.78
C LYS A 170 10.84 11.89 -7.44
N THR A 171 10.58 11.39 -6.24
CA THR A 171 11.04 10.05 -5.81
C THR A 171 10.41 8.94 -6.66
N LEU A 172 9.10 9.01 -6.92
CA LEU A 172 8.41 8.05 -7.79
C LEU A 172 8.93 8.08 -9.23
N ALA A 173 9.19 9.27 -9.80
CA ALA A 173 9.80 9.42 -11.12
C ALA A 173 11.18 8.78 -11.19
N ARG A 174 12.04 9.06 -10.19
CA ARG A 174 13.39 8.50 -10.10
C ARG A 174 13.37 6.97 -9.99
N ALA A 175 12.42 6.42 -9.22
CA ALA A 175 12.22 4.97 -9.13
C ALA A 175 11.90 4.35 -10.49
N LEU A 176 10.95 4.93 -11.24
CA LEU A 176 10.61 4.45 -12.59
C LEU A 176 11.79 4.55 -13.56
N THR A 177 12.55 5.65 -13.52
CA THR A 177 13.78 5.80 -14.34
C THR A 177 14.80 4.70 -14.03
N GLY A 178 15.02 4.40 -12.75
CA GLY A 178 15.92 3.32 -12.34
C GLY A 178 15.45 1.94 -12.82
N MET A 179 14.15 1.64 -12.66
CA MET A 179 13.54 0.41 -13.15
C MET A 179 13.66 0.27 -14.68
N ALA A 180 13.48 1.36 -15.42
CA ALA A 180 13.63 1.40 -16.87
C ALA A 180 15.06 1.04 -17.29
N ALA A 181 16.05 1.68 -16.66
CA ALA A 181 17.47 1.46 -16.95
C ALA A 181 17.89 0.01 -16.66
N VAL A 182 17.52 -0.54 -15.50
CA VAL A 182 17.77 -1.97 -15.21
C VAL A 182 17.09 -2.87 -16.25
N THR A 183 15.85 -2.54 -16.63
CA THR A 183 15.12 -3.33 -17.62
C THR A 183 15.83 -3.35 -18.98
N ALA A 184 16.38 -2.21 -19.40
CA ALA A 184 17.18 -2.04 -20.60
C ALA A 184 18.60 -2.66 -20.51
N GLY A 185 18.99 -3.19 -19.34
CA GLY A 185 20.31 -3.79 -19.13
C GLY A 185 21.41 -2.78 -18.77
N ASP A 186 21.04 -1.53 -18.46
CA ASP A 186 21.98 -0.52 -17.96
C ASP A 186 22.23 -0.74 -16.45
N PRO A 187 23.47 -1.06 -16.04
CA PRO A 187 23.81 -1.23 -14.63
C PRO A 187 23.64 0.06 -13.81
N GLY A 188 23.67 1.24 -14.44
CA GLY A 188 23.41 2.52 -13.78
C GLY A 188 22.02 2.60 -13.14
N GLY A 189 21.04 1.84 -13.66
CA GLY A 189 19.69 1.77 -13.08
C GLY A 189 19.68 1.27 -11.63
N TYR A 190 20.59 0.36 -11.27
CA TYR A 190 20.72 -0.12 -9.90
C TYR A 190 21.23 0.97 -8.94
N LEU A 191 22.10 1.87 -9.40
CA LEU A 191 22.57 3.00 -8.59
C LEU A 191 21.45 4.01 -8.35
N ILE A 192 20.65 4.28 -9.38
CA ILE A 192 19.47 5.14 -9.25
C ILE A 192 18.49 4.56 -8.22
N LEU A 193 18.26 3.24 -8.26
CA LEU A 193 17.38 2.57 -7.30
C LEU A 193 17.97 2.52 -5.89
N ASP A 194 19.30 2.43 -5.72
CA ASP A 194 19.92 2.55 -4.40
C ASP A 194 19.67 3.92 -3.78
N ASP A 195 19.86 4.99 -4.56
CA ASP A 195 19.62 6.37 -4.10
C ASP A 195 18.18 6.58 -3.65
N VAL A 196 17.23 5.83 -4.22
CA VAL A 196 15.81 5.88 -3.86
C VAL A 196 15.51 5.01 -2.64
N LEU A 197 16.01 3.76 -2.62
CA LEU A 197 15.53 2.74 -1.70
C LEU A 197 16.32 2.70 -0.39
N LEU A 198 17.62 3.01 -0.41
CA LEU A 198 18.52 2.86 0.74
C LEU A 198 18.40 3.96 1.80
N PRO A 199 18.11 5.23 1.46
CA PRO A 199 17.83 6.25 2.47
C PRO A 199 16.59 5.97 3.33
N VAL A 200 15.85 4.89 3.03
CA VAL A 200 14.48 4.62 3.48
C VAL A 200 13.54 5.64 2.85
N LEU A 201 12.50 5.16 2.17
CA LEU A 201 11.48 6.07 1.65
C LEU A 201 10.87 6.81 2.85
N ASP A 202 11.06 8.12 2.87
CA ASP A 202 10.72 9.01 3.98
C ASP A 202 9.26 9.45 3.94
N ASP A 203 8.87 10.32 4.89
CA ASP A 203 7.50 10.85 5.07
C ASP A 203 6.79 11.43 3.82
N PRO A 204 7.43 12.07 2.82
CA PRO A 204 6.69 12.67 1.72
C PRO A 204 5.99 11.63 0.82
N VAL A 205 6.48 10.39 0.70
CA VAL A 205 5.85 9.39 -0.18
C VAL A 205 4.73 8.67 0.59
N PRO A 206 3.46 8.75 0.14
CA PRO A 206 2.39 8.03 0.83
C PRO A 206 2.63 6.52 0.78
N VAL A 207 2.35 5.86 1.91
CA VAL A 207 2.75 4.48 2.22
C VAL A 207 2.40 3.47 1.11
N GLU A 208 1.24 3.62 0.47
CA GLU A 208 0.80 2.72 -0.62
C GLU A 208 1.76 2.72 -1.81
N TRP A 209 2.26 3.91 -2.18
CA TRP A 209 3.15 4.11 -3.32
C TRP A 209 4.58 3.71 -2.97
N ALA A 210 5.03 4.00 -1.74
CA ALA A 210 6.31 3.51 -1.25
C ALA A 210 6.36 1.98 -1.22
N GLY A 211 5.29 1.33 -0.75
CA GLY A 211 5.15 -0.13 -0.78
C GLY A 211 5.20 -0.71 -2.20
N ASP A 212 4.58 -0.04 -3.19
CA ASP A 212 4.66 -0.44 -4.61
C ASP A 212 6.08 -0.34 -5.16
N VAL A 213 6.78 0.77 -4.89
CA VAL A 213 8.19 0.96 -5.28
C VAL A 213 9.08 -0.16 -4.72
N TYR A 214 8.99 -0.46 -3.42
CA TYR A 214 9.77 -1.55 -2.81
C TYR A 214 9.48 -2.90 -3.47
N ARG A 215 8.20 -3.27 -3.59
CA ARG A 215 7.79 -4.56 -4.18
C ARG A 215 8.32 -4.72 -5.60
N ARG A 216 8.19 -3.67 -6.43
CA ARG A 216 8.65 -3.69 -7.83
C ARG A 216 10.16 -3.81 -7.92
N ALA A 217 10.90 -3.06 -7.11
CA ALA A 217 12.36 -3.16 -7.07
C ALA A 217 12.83 -4.55 -6.64
N LEU A 218 12.19 -5.14 -5.63
CA LEU A 218 12.51 -6.49 -5.16
C LEU A 218 12.20 -7.56 -6.23
N ALA A 219 11.03 -7.51 -6.85
CA ALA A 219 10.66 -8.41 -7.94
C ALA A 219 11.63 -8.29 -9.13
N LEU A 220 12.02 -7.07 -9.48
CA LEU A 220 13.00 -6.79 -10.52
C LEU A 220 14.38 -7.36 -10.19
N ALA A 221 14.90 -7.12 -8.97
CA ALA A 221 16.19 -7.64 -8.54
C ALA A 221 16.21 -9.17 -8.54
N GLN A 222 15.14 -9.81 -8.06
CA GLN A 222 15.00 -11.27 -8.07
C GLN A 222 14.93 -11.83 -9.48
N GLY A 223 14.10 -11.25 -10.35
CA GLY A 223 13.97 -11.66 -11.75
C GLY A 223 15.26 -11.50 -12.57
N ARG A 224 16.18 -10.63 -12.14
CA ARG A 224 17.50 -10.43 -12.73
C ARG A 224 18.64 -11.18 -12.02
N GLY A 225 18.33 -11.96 -10.97
CA GLY A 225 19.35 -12.67 -10.21
C GLY A 225 20.31 -11.76 -9.45
N ALA A 226 19.93 -10.51 -9.16
CA ALA A 226 20.75 -9.53 -8.46
C ALA A 226 20.70 -9.77 -6.95
N GLY A 227 21.35 -10.85 -6.48
CA GLY A 227 21.27 -11.33 -5.09
C GLY A 227 21.66 -10.27 -4.05
N ALA A 228 22.80 -9.60 -4.23
CA ALA A 228 23.27 -8.57 -3.31
C ALA A 228 22.29 -7.38 -3.20
N ARG A 229 21.66 -6.99 -4.31
CA ARG A 229 20.65 -5.91 -4.31
C ARG A 229 19.33 -6.35 -3.70
N SER A 230 18.92 -7.59 -3.98
CA SER A 230 17.74 -8.18 -3.34
C SER A 230 17.89 -8.14 -1.81
N GLU A 231 19.04 -8.56 -1.27
CA GLU A 231 19.31 -8.51 0.16
C GLU A 231 19.30 -7.08 0.72
N ALA A 232 20.04 -6.16 0.09
CA ALA A 232 20.15 -4.78 0.56
C ALA A 232 18.79 -4.05 0.55
N TRP A 233 18.00 -4.21 -0.51
CA TRP A 233 16.69 -3.58 -0.62
C TRP A 233 15.64 -4.23 0.29
N THR A 234 15.71 -5.54 0.54
CA THR A 234 14.86 -6.21 1.53
C THR A 234 15.16 -5.67 2.93
N GLN A 235 16.43 -5.52 3.31
CA GLN A 235 16.80 -4.90 4.60
C GLN A 235 16.31 -3.45 4.69
N SER A 236 16.35 -2.70 3.57
CA SER A 236 15.83 -1.34 3.55
C SER A 236 14.31 -1.29 3.72
N MET A 237 13.57 -2.14 3.02
CA MET A 237 12.11 -2.27 3.19
C MET A 237 11.74 -2.68 4.61
N GLN A 238 12.54 -3.53 5.26
CA GLN A 238 12.33 -3.90 6.66
C GLN A 238 12.45 -2.69 7.58
N ARG A 239 13.51 -1.89 7.44
CA ARG A 239 13.69 -0.65 8.21
C ARG A 239 12.57 0.36 7.94
N TRP A 240 12.13 0.46 6.70
CA TRP A 240 10.97 1.26 6.33
C TRP A 240 9.70 0.81 7.07
N CYS A 241 9.39 -0.49 7.07
CA CYS A 241 8.25 -1.02 7.82
C CYS A 241 8.37 -0.77 9.33
N GLU A 242 9.58 -0.85 9.89
CA GLU A 242 9.85 -0.56 11.31
C GLU A 242 9.65 0.93 11.65
N ALA A 243 10.04 1.83 10.75
CA ALA A 243 9.86 3.26 10.92
C ALA A 243 8.40 3.71 10.75
N THR A 244 7.69 3.18 9.74
CA THR A 244 6.32 3.57 9.41
C THR A 244 5.29 2.90 10.32
N GLU A 245 5.54 1.66 10.77
CA GLU A 245 4.58 0.86 11.55
C GLU A 245 5.23 0.23 12.81
N PRO A 246 5.72 1.05 13.78
CA PRO A 246 6.54 0.57 14.89
C PRO A 246 5.80 -0.34 15.88
N GLU A 247 4.51 -0.08 16.17
CA GLU A 247 3.71 -0.92 17.08
C GLU A 247 3.04 -2.11 16.35
N SER A 248 3.23 -2.23 15.03
CA SER A 248 2.65 -3.32 14.24
C SER A 248 3.66 -4.45 14.04
N ALA A 249 3.46 -5.55 14.75
CA ALA A 249 4.24 -6.77 14.54
C ALA A 249 3.82 -7.55 13.28
N GLN A 250 2.61 -7.32 12.77
CA GLN A 250 2.05 -8.06 11.63
C GLN A 250 1.29 -7.11 10.70
N SER A 251 1.82 -6.92 9.49
CA SER A 251 1.14 -6.21 8.41
C SER A 251 1.45 -6.82 7.04
N ALA A 252 0.60 -6.51 6.06
CA ALA A 252 0.76 -6.92 4.67
C ALA A 252 2.14 -6.55 4.10
N TYR A 253 2.64 -5.33 4.32
CA TYR A 253 3.94 -4.92 3.80
C TYR A 253 5.11 -5.67 4.45
N ARG A 254 5.06 -5.86 5.78
CA ARG A 254 6.04 -6.70 6.48
C ARG A 254 6.00 -8.13 5.95
N ALA A 255 4.81 -8.67 5.68
CA ALA A 255 4.66 -10.01 5.13
C ALA A 255 5.23 -10.12 3.71
N VAL A 256 5.00 -9.14 2.85
CA VAL A 256 5.62 -9.08 1.50
C VAL A 256 7.16 -9.04 1.62
N CYS A 257 7.69 -8.19 2.50
CA CYS A 257 9.13 -8.12 2.77
C CYS A 257 9.69 -9.47 3.24
N ASP A 258 9.02 -10.13 4.19
CA ASP A 258 9.42 -11.43 4.72
C ASP A 258 9.37 -12.54 3.66
N VAL A 259 8.39 -12.53 2.75
CA VAL A 259 8.33 -13.48 1.62
C VAL A 259 9.56 -13.33 0.73
N HIS A 260 9.95 -12.11 0.35
CA HIS A 260 11.16 -11.86 -0.43
C HIS A 260 12.44 -12.27 0.30
N ARG A 261 12.50 -12.08 1.63
CA ARG A 261 13.63 -12.49 2.45
C ARG A 261 13.77 -14.02 2.53
N LEU A 262 12.64 -14.72 2.67
CA LEU A 262 12.62 -16.18 2.76
C LEU A 262 12.91 -16.84 1.40
N SER A 263 12.54 -16.21 0.28
CA SER A 263 12.80 -16.76 -1.06
C SER A 263 14.28 -16.79 -1.43
N THR A 264 15.11 -15.97 -0.79
CA THR A 264 16.57 -15.92 -1.03
C THR A 264 17.37 -16.68 0.03
N ALA A 265 16.72 -17.19 1.08
CA ALA A 265 17.39 -17.91 2.15
C ALA A 265 17.96 -19.26 1.67
N THR A 266 19.27 -19.43 1.78
CA THR A 266 19.99 -20.61 1.27
C THR A 266 20.16 -21.74 2.30
N ASN A 267 20.09 -21.43 3.60
CA ASN A 267 20.40 -22.37 4.70
C ASN A 267 19.26 -22.51 5.73
N ALA A 268 18.02 -22.22 5.34
CA ALA A 268 16.89 -22.31 6.26
C ALA A 268 16.48 -23.78 6.50
N ASP A 269 16.15 -24.13 7.75
CA ASP A 269 15.49 -25.40 8.07
C ASP A 269 14.15 -25.49 7.31
N PRO A 270 13.93 -26.55 6.49
CA PRO A 270 12.69 -26.70 5.73
C PRO A 270 11.42 -26.65 6.58
N HIS A 271 11.44 -27.18 7.82
CA HIS A 271 10.27 -27.16 8.70
C HIS A 271 9.97 -25.76 9.24
N GLU A 272 11.00 -25.06 9.73
CA GLU A 272 10.87 -23.66 10.14
C GLU A 272 10.39 -22.77 8.99
N LEU A 273 10.96 -22.94 7.80
CA LEU A 273 10.57 -22.19 6.61
C LEU A 273 9.09 -22.40 6.29
N VAL A 274 8.62 -23.64 6.21
CA VAL A 274 7.19 -23.95 5.94
C VAL A 274 6.30 -23.30 6.99
N ARG A 275 6.64 -23.40 8.28
CA ARG A 275 5.86 -22.78 9.37
C ARG A 275 5.74 -21.26 9.20
N ARG A 276 6.85 -20.58 8.89
CA ARG A 276 6.87 -19.13 8.70
C ARG A 276 6.06 -18.74 7.46
N VAL A 277 6.27 -19.41 6.33
CA VAL A 277 5.57 -19.14 5.06
C VAL A 277 4.05 -19.35 5.19
N VAL A 278 3.60 -20.39 5.89
CA VAL A 278 2.16 -20.59 6.18
C VAL A 278 1.56 -19.40 6.93
N GLY A 279 2.29 -18.83 7.89
CA GLY A 279 1.86 -17.64 8.63
C GLY A 279 1.71 -16.38 7.76
N LEU A 280 2.52 -16.26 6.69
CA LEU A 280 2.50 -15.12 5.78
C LEU A 280 1.37 -15.21 4.74
N ARG A 281 0.94 -16.43 4.38
CA ARG A 281 -0.01 -16.67 3.29
C ARG A 281 -1.28 -15.82 3.38
N ARG A 282 -1.90 -15.74 4.56
CA ARG A 282 -3.12 -14.95 4.78
C ARG A 282 -2.90 -13.46 4.51
N LEU A 283 -1.74 -12.93 4.90
CA LEU A 283 -1.44 -11.51 4.80
C LEU A 283 -1.13 -11.07 3.37
N VAL A 284 -0.61 -11.96 2.51
CA VAL A 284 -0.19 -11.62 1.14
C VAL A 284 -1.21 -12.02 0.05
N ALA A 285 -2.03 -13.04 0.30
CA ALA A 285 -2.88 -13.66 -0.73
C ALA A 285 -3.84 -12.70 -1.44
N GLU A 286 -4.31 -11.66 -0.74
CA GLU A 286 -5.23 -10.67 -1.29
C GLU A 286 -4.61 -9.28 -1.50
N VAL A 287 -3.32 -9.10 -1.30
CA VAL A 287 -2.68 -7.78 -1.41
C VAL A 287 -1.58 -7.74 -2.46
N ASP A 288 -0.97 -8.89 -2.76
CA ASP A 288 0.23 -8.94 -3.58
C ASP A 288 0.32 -10.27 -4.34
N ALA A 289 0.08 -10.24 -5.66
CA ALA A 289 0.08 -11.44 -6.49
C ALA A 289 1.47 -12.08 -6.61
N VAL A 290 2.54 -11.28 -6.60
CA VAL A 290 3.91 -11.78 -6.72
C VAL A 290 4.30 -12.49 -5.43
N ALA A 291 4.10 -11.85 -4.27
CA ALA A 291 4.38 -12.46 -2.98
C ALA A 291 3.50 -13.70 -2.73
N ALA A 292 2.22 -13.66 -3.13
CA ALA A 292 1.35 -14.83 -3.06
C ALA A 292 1.89 -16.00 -3.90
N GLY A 293 2.35 -15.76 -5.13
CA GLY A 293 2.98 -16.77 -5.97
C GLY A 293 4.25 -17.35 -5.35
N MET A 294 5.10 -16.49 -4.78
CA MET A 294 6.33 -16.90 -4.10
C MET A 294 6.06 -17.77 -2.86
N VAL A 295 4.98 -17.48 -2.11
CA VAL A 295 4.54 -18.32 -0.99
C VAL A 295 4.23 -19.74 -1.46
N GLU A 296 3.43 -19.90 -2.53
CA GLU A 296 3.09 -21.22 -3.07
C GLU A 296 4.32 -21.97 -3.61
N GLU A 297 5.25 -21.24 -4.24
CA GLU A 297 6.52 -21.81 -4.70
C GLU A 297 7.40 -22.29 -3.53
N LEU A 298 7.51 -21.49 -2.47
CA LEU A 298 8.26 -21.86 -1.26
C LEU A 298 7.66 -23.09 -0.57
N LEU A 299 6.34 -23.18 -0.47
CA LEU A 299 5.65 -24.33 0.11
C LEU A 299 5.87 -25.58 -0.74
N SER A 300 5.67 -25.50 -2.06
CA SER A 300 5.81 -26.66 -2.95
C SER A 300 7.24 -27.23 -2.97
N ARG A 301 8.27 -26.36 -2.98
CA ARG A 301 9.69 -26.78 -2.96
C ARG A 301 10.11 -27.45 -1.65
N ASN A 302 9.54 -27.05 -0.51
CA ASN A 302 10.01 -27.48 0.81
C ASN A 302 9.14 -28.56 1.47
N LEU A 303 7.85 -28.69 1.11
CA LEU A 303 6.99 -29.78 1.60
C LEU A 303 7.49 -31.16 1.18
N GLY A 304 8.15 -31.26 0.02
CA GLY A 304 8.80 -32.51 -0.42
C GLY A 304 10.12 -32.82 0.32
N ARG A 305 10.75 -31.82 0.93
CA ARG A 305 12.01 -31.95 1.70
C ARG A 305 11.78 -32.14 3.21
N ALA A 306 10.57 -31.82 3.67
CA ALA A 306 10.14 -31.92 5.07
C ALA A 306 9.38 -33.23 5.38
N ARG A 307 9.32 -34.17 4.43
CA ARG A 307 8.78 -35.53 4.61
C ARG A 307 9.93 -36.51 4.78
#